data_AF-A0A6A5GPL7-F1
#
_entry.id   AF-A0A6A5GPL7-F1
#
_cell.length_a   1.000
_cell.length_b   1.000
_cell.length_c   1.000
_cell.angle_alpha   90.00
_cell.angle_beta   90.00
_cell.angle_gamma   90.00
#
_symmetry.space_group_name_H-M   'P 1'
#
loop_
_entity.id
_entity.type
_entity.pdbx_description
1 polymer ?
#
loop_
_entity_poly.entity_id
_entity_poly.type
_entity_poly.pdbx_seq_one_letter_code
_entity_poly.pdbx_strand_id
1 'polypeptide(L)'
;MTAFGYESEELIESSSEQEGVIFLKLGNKEETTNICSDPRLKEMRIEVHSLVDLNGMHLRDANDLVKIASIDRNVTDNVLMDVLTELICLEDPERKKIAEEEVEIIKKGISDVIENGVCTMFGSYSSLVRRNGYSDIDMAVSSESENTLSVRPLQMIIDNPKCLLENPMTYAEFYSYPQEEIIKAIFQCLVDKEEFREKFEMRTLLVRTPIVVLKSTKIPEMKVSAFK
;
A
#
# COMPACT_ATOMS: atom_id res chain seq x y z
N MET A 1 13.75 -8.96 3.37
CA MET A 1 13.96 -9.65 4.67
C MET A 1 14.03 -11.13 4.39
N THR A 2 14.84 -11.90 5.10
CA THR A 2 15.21 -13.25 4.71
C THR A 2 15.16 -14.22 5.90
N ALA A 3 14.56 -15.41 5.72
CA ALA A 3 14.56 -16.49 6.71
C ALA A 3 15.47 -17.65 6.31
N PHE A 4 15.81 -18.45 7.31
CA PHE A 4 16.77 -19.54 7.24
C PHE A 4 16.08 -20.89 7.28
N GLY A 5 16.46 -21.81 6.38
CA GLY A 5 16.13 -23.23 6.43
C GLY A 5 17.40 -24.07 6.46
N TYR A 6 17.38 -25.19 7.18
CA TYR A 6 18.50 -26.14 7.30
C TYR A 6 18.12 -27.47 6.64
N GLU A 7 18.96 -27.96 5.73
CA GLU A 7 18.96 -29.36 5.32
C GLU A 7 20.35 -29.95 5.61
N SER A 8 20.40 -31.09 6.31
CA SER A 8 21.62 -31.85 6.50
C SER A 8 21.39 -33.30 6.15
N GLU A 9 21.97 -33.75 5.04
CA GLU A 9 22.19 -35.17 4.81
C GLU A 9 23.56 -35.60 5.39
N GLU A 10 23.45 -36.62 6.26
CA GLU A 10 24.43 -37.60 6.73
C GLU A 10 25.44 -37.23 7.84
N LEU A 11 25.08 -37.57 9.10
CA LEU A 11 25.82 -38.54 9.94
C LEU A 11 25.04 -38.99 11.22
N ILE A 12 24.26 -40.07 11.05
CA ILE A 12 24.04 -41.27 11.91
C ILE A 12 23.41 -41.15 13.33
N GLU A 13 22.19 -41.70 13.39
CA GLU A 13 21.46 -42.45 14.44
C GLU A 13 21.01 -41.80 15.78
N SER A 14 19.69 -41.60 15.82
CA SER A 14 18.77 -41.47 16.97
C SER A 14 18.80 -40.16 17.77
N SER A 15 18.05 -39.15 17.32
CA SER A 15 16.63 -38.92 17.69
C SER A 15 16.27 -37.48 17.30
N SER A 16 15.35 -37.36 16.33
CA SER A 16 14.78 -36.10 15.80
C SER A 16 15.80 -35.03 15.41
N GLU A 17 16.29 -35.08 14.16
CA GLU A 17 16.79 -33.87 13.48
C GLU A 17 15.62 -32.87 13.44
N GLN A 18 15.56 -31.97 14.43
CA GLN A 18 14.64 -30.85 14.37
C GLN A 18 15.23 -29.85 13.38
N GLU A 19 14.66 -29.81 12.18
CA GLU A 19 14.78 -28.67 11.28
C GLU A 19 14.43 -27.41 12.07
N GLY A 20 15.44 -26.59 12.35
CA GLY A 20 15.28 -25.33 13.08
C GLY A 20 15.18 -24.18 12.09
N VAL A 21 14.08 -23.42 12.16
CA VAL A 21 13.92 -22.18 11.41
C VAL A 21 14.19 -21.01 12.36
N ILE A 22 15.08 -20.12 11.96
CA ILE A 22 15.35 -18.87 12.69
C ILE A 22 14.81 -17.71 11.86
N PHE A 23 14.01 -16.86 12.50
CA PHE A 23 13.54 -15.61 11.92
C PHE A 23 14.45 -14.46 12.38
N LEU A 24 15.17 -13.85 11.45
CA LEU A 24 15.98 -12.66 11.73
C LEU A 24 15.39 -11.43 11.05
N LYS A 25 15.08 -10.43 11.87
CA LYS A 25 14.74 -9.10 11.39
C LYS A 25 16.03 -8.31 11.17
N LEU A 26 16.35 -8.08 9.90
CA LEU A 26 17.50 -7.27 9.49
C LEU A 26 17.07 -5.82 9.26
N GLY A 27 17.97 -4.88 9.52
CA GLY A 27 17.69 -3.44 9.51
C GLY A 27 17.54 -2.84 8.11
N ASN A 28 18.16 -3.45 7.08
CA ASN A 28 18.07 -2.96 5.70
C ASN A 28 18.47 -4.04 4.65
N LYS A 29 18.30 -3.68 3.37
CA LYS A 29 18.60 -4.54 2.20
C LYS A 29 20.09 -4.83 2.03
N GLU A 30 20.96 -3.91 2.44
CA GLU A 30 22.42 -4.08 2.38
C GLU A 30 22.89 -5.13 3.40
N GLU A 31 22.43 -5.03 4.64
CA GLU A 31 22.65 -6.03 5.69
C GLU A 31 22.10 -7.40 5.28
N THR A 32 20.91 -7.42 4.68
CA THR A 32 20.34 -8.62 4.10
C THR A 32 21.27 -9.21 3.04
N THR A 33 21.71 -8.41 2.07
CA THR A 33 22.59 -8.86 0.98
C THR A 33 23.92 -9.37 1.52
N ASN A 34 24.51 -8.69 2.49
CA ASN A 34 25.77 -9.06 3.11
C ASN A 34 25.67 -10.40 3.84
N ILE A 35 24.60 -10.63 4.61
CA ILE A 35 24.35 -11.91 5.28
C ILE A 35 24.06 -13.00 4.24
N CYS A 36 23.17 -12.75 3.27
CA CYS A 36 22.84 -13.73 2.22
C CYS A 36 24.05 -14.14 1.38
N SER A 37 25.03 -13.25 1.23
CA SER A 37 26.22 -13.48 0.41
C SER A 37 27.42 -13.99 1.22
N ASP A 38 27.27 -14.20 2.54
CA ASP A 38 28.36 -14.68 3.39
C ASP A 38 28.72 -16.13 3.03
N PRO A 39 29.92 -16.39 2.50
CA PRO A 39 30.32 -17.73 2.06
C PRO A 39 30.35 -18.74 3.21
N ARG A 40 30.52 -18.28 4.45
CA ARG A 40 30.54 -19.12 5.65
C ARG A 40 29.19 -19.77 5.91
N LEU A 41 28.08 -19.12 5.57
CA LEU A 41 26.75 -19.71 5.72
C LEU A 41 26.58 -20.90 4.79
N LYS A 42 27.10 -20.80 3.55
CA LYS A 42 27.11 -21.91 2.60
C LYS A 42 27.99 -23.07 3.07
N GLU A 43 29.14 -22.77 3.67
CA GLU A 43 30.01 -23.77 4.31
C GLU A 43 29.31 -24.47 5.49
N MET A 44 28.44 -23.75 6.22
CA MET A 44 27.62 -24.27 7.31
C MET A 44 26.29 -24.91 6.86
N ARG A 45 26.06 -25.05 5.54
CA ARG A 45 24.80 -25.56 4.95
C ARG A 45 23.54 -24.79 5.39
N ILE A 46 23.69 -23.50 5.66
CA ILE A 46 22.59 -22.61 6.00
C ILE A 46 22.07 -21.98 4.70
N GLU A 47 20.82 -22.25 4.35
CA GLU A 47 20.15 -21.60 3.24
C GLU A 47 19.41 -20.34 3.67
N VAL A 48 19.35 -19.38 2.75
CA VAL A 48 19.02 -18.00 3.06
C VAL A 48 18.01 -17.48 2.02
N HIS A 49 16.73 -17.37 2.42
CA HIS A 49 15.60 -17.08 1.52
C HIS A 49 14.91 -15.76 1.85
N SER A 50 14.83 -14.80 0.91
CA SER A 50 14.08 -13.55 1.14
C SER A 50 12.58 -13.83 1.19
N LEU A 51 11.96 -13.66 2.37
CA LEU A 51 10.53 -13.90 2.60
C LEU A 51 9.65 -12.67 2.36
N VAL A 52 10.27 -11.49 2.23
CA VAL A 52 9.57 -10.22 2.04
C VAL A 52 10.05 -9.62 0.75
N ASP A 53 9.12 -9.41 -0.18
CA ASP A 53 9.34 -8.64 -1.39
C ASP A 53 8.86 -7.18 -1.18
N LEU A 54 8.84 -6.39 -2.26
CA LEU A 54 8.35 -5.00 -2.18
C LEU A 54 6.90 -4.93 -1.66
N ASN A 55 6.07 -5.95 -1.94
CA ASN A 55 4.70 -6.08 -1.48
C ASN A 55 4.59 -6.81 -0.14
N GLY A 56 5.64 -6.83 0.68
CA GLY A 56 5.56 -7.43 2.00
C GLY A 56 5.63 -8.96 1.97
N MET A 57 5.03 -9.60 2.97
CA MET A 57 4.95 -11.06 3.06
C MET A 57 3.57 -11.54 2.61
N HIS A 58 3.51 -12.60 1.80
CA HIS A 58 2.22 -13.25 1.54
C HIS A 58 1.67 -13.87 2.83
N LEU A 59 0.35 -13.76 3.03
CA LEU A 59 -0.31 -14.34 4.21
C LEU A 59 -0.13 -15.86 4.30
N ARG A 60 -0.03 -16.54 3.15
CA ARG A 60 0.25 -17.97 3.11
C ARG A 60 1.60 -18.27 3.76
N ASP A 61 2.64 -17.57 3.33
CA ASP A 61 4.00 -17.74 3.83
C ASP A 61 4.04 -17.41 5.33
N ALA A 62 3.47 -16.27 5.75
CA ALA A 62 3.38 -15.91 7.17
C ALA A 62 2.68 -17.01 8.01
N ASN A 63 1.58 -17.59 7.50
CA ASN A 63 0.87 -18.66 8.18
C ASN A 63 1.69 -19.96 8.25
N ASP A 64 2.37 -20.33 7.18
CA ASP A 64 3.20 -21.54 7.15
C ASP A 64 4.39 -21.42 8.11
N LEU A 65 4.98 -20.23 8.24
CA LEU A 65 6.02 -19.95 9.22
C LEU A 65 5.52 -20.04 10.67
N VAL A 66 4.31 -19.54 10.95
CA VAL A 66 3.67 -19.66 12.27
C VAL A 66 3.38 -21.12 12.60
N LYS A 67 2.94 -21.93 11.63
CA LYS A 67 2.75 -23.38 11.83
C LYS A 67 4.06 -24.07 12.18
N ILE A 68 5.16 -23.74 11.50
CA ILE A 68 6.48 -24.29 11.81
C ILE A 68 6.89 -23.89 13.24
N ALA A 69 6.75 -22.62 13.60
CA ALA A 69 7.06 -22.13 14.95
C ALA A 69 6.22 -22.80 16.06
N SER A 70 4.97 -23.20 15.75
CA SER A 70 4.07 -23.87 16.70
C SER A 70 4.49 -25.29 17.09
N ILE A 71 5.48 -25.88 16.40
CA ILE A 71 6.01 -27.21 16.72
C ILE A 71 6.81 -27.20 18.04
N ASP A 72 7.39 -26.05 18.41
CA ASP A 72 8.09 -25.88 19.69
C ASP A 72 7.08 -25.75 20.84
N ARG A 73 7.16 -26.70 21.78
CA ARG A 73 6.27 -26.80 22.95
C ARG A 73 6.40 -25.62 23.92
N ASN A 74 7.44 -24.80 23.81
CA ASN A 74 7.66 -23.63 24.65
C ASN A 74 7.05 -22.35 24.06
N VAL A 75 6.54 -22.39 22.83
CA VAL A 75 5.93 -21.23 22.18
C VAL A 75 4.44 -21.21 22.48
N THR A 76 3.97 -20.08 23.02
CA THR A 76 2.55 -19.90 23.37
C THR A 76 1.77 -19.27 22.22
N ASP A 77 0.45 -19.45 22.21
CA ASP A 77 -0.44 -18.83 21.22
C ASP A 77 -0.26 -17.30 21.12
N ASN A 78 -0.02 -16.64 22.25
CA ASN A 78 0.24 -15.19 22.26
C ASN A 78 1.50 -14.83 21.45
N VAL A 79 2.58 -15.60 21.64
CA VAL A 79 3.83 -15.40 20.89
C VAL A 79 3.62 -15.68 19.40
N LEU A 80 2.87 -16.72 19.05
CA LEU A 80 2.54 -17.02 17.65
C LEU A 80 1.71 -15.91 17.00
N MET A 81 0.75 -15.33 17.74
CA MET A 81 -0.06 -14.21 17.26
C MET A 81 0.74 -12.92 17.11
N ASP A 82 1.68 -12.65 18.01
CA ASP A 82 2.59 -11.51 17.90
C ASP A 82 3.48 -11.65 16.66
N VAL A 83 4.09 -12.83 16.46
CA VAL A 83 4.90 -13.14 15.26
C VAL A 83 4.07 -12.99 14.00
N LEU A 84 2.86 -13.57 13.94
CA LEU A 84 1.98 -13.44 12.78
C LEU A 84 1.67 -11.97 12.49
N THR A 85 1.36 -11.19 13.52
CA THR A 85 1.02 -9.77 13.40
C THR A 85 2.21 -8.97 12.89
N GLU A 86 3.40 -9.21 13.44
CA GLU A 86 4.62 -8.57 12.96
C GLU A 86 4.85 -8.88 11.49
N LEU A 87 4.79 -10.15 11.08
CA LEU A 87 5.04 -10.60 9.71
C LEU A 87 4.07 -9.98 8.69
N ILE A 88 2.76 -9.96 8.96
CA ILE A 88 1.77 -9.39 8.04
C ILE A 88 1.83 -7.85 7.99
N CYS A 89 2.35 -7.22 9.04
CA CYS A 89 2.53 -5.77 9.13
C CYS A 89 3.94 -5.32 8.67
N LEU A 90 4.73 -6.18 8.03
CA LEU A 90 6.02 -5.78 7.49
C LEU A 90 5.84 -4.90 6.24
N GLU A 91 6.24 -3.64 6.35
CA GLU A 91 6.33 -2.70 5.22
C GLU A 91 7.78 -2.61 4.73
N ASP A 92 7.99 -2.77 3.43
CA ASP A 92 9.28 -2.45 2.84
C ASP A 92 9.49 -0.92 2.82
N PRO A 93 10.62 -0.38 3.33
CA PRO A 93 10.87 1.06 3.35
C PRO A 93 10.82 1.73 1.97
N GLU A 94 11.21 1.02 0.91
CA GLU A 94 11.14 1.51 -0.47
C GLU A 94 9.68 1.65 -0.91
N ARG A 95 8.84 0.62 -0.65
CA ARG A 95 7.39 0.70 -0.92
C ARG A 95 6.75 1.84 -0.15
N LYS A 96 7.07 1.99 1.14
CA LYS A 96 6.55 3.09 1.96
C LYS A 96 6.84 4.45 1.34
N LYS A 97 8.09 4.66 0.89
CA LYS A 97 8.50 5.90 0.24
C LYS A 97 7.74 6.15 -1.06
N ILE A 98 7.58 5.12 -1.90
CA ILE A 98 6.80 5.22 -3.15
C ILE A 98 5.34 5.59 -2.84
N ALA A 99 4.73 4.93 -1.85
CA ALA A 99 3.35 5.23 -1.43
C ALA A 99 3.20 6.66 -0.92
N GLU A 100 4.13 7.14 -0.08
CA GLU A 100 4.13 8.52 0.42
C GLU A 100 4.27 9.54 -0.72
N GLU A 101 5.20 9.33 -1.66
CA GLU A 101 5.36 10.20 -2.83
C GLU A 101 4.10 10.24 -3.71
N GLU A 102 3.51 9.08 -4.00
CA GLU A 102 2.30 8.97 -4.82
C GLU A 102 1.07 9.59 -4.14
N VAL A 103 0.94 9.44 -2.81
CA VAL A 103 -0.10 10.10 -2.01
C VAL A 103 0.00 11.61 -2.11
N GLU A 104 1.20 12.18 -2.04
CA GLU A 104 1.39 13.64 -2.16
C GLU A 104 1.06 14.16 -3.56
N ILE A 105 1.35 13.38 -4.61
CA ILE A 105 0.95 13.72 -5.98
C ILE A 105 -0.57 13.75 -6.12
N ILE A 106 -1.27 12.76 -5.54
CA ILE A 106 -2.72 12.71 -5.55
C ILE A 106 -3.30 13.91 -4.80
N LYS A 107 -2.80 14.21 -3.60
CA LYS A 107 -3.23 15.39 -2.81
C LYS A 107 -3.08 16.67 -3.61
N LYS A 108 -1.92 16.89 -4.22
CA LYS A 108 -1.66 18.06 -5.07
C LYS A 108 -2.64 18.11 -6.24
N GLY A 109 -2.85 17.00 -6.94
CA GLY A 109 -3.81 16.92 -8.04
C GLY A 109 -5.23 17.24 -7.61
N ILE A 110 -5.65 16.84 -6.41
CA ILE A 110 -6.94 17.20 -5.83
C ILE A 110 -7.00 18.70 -5.51
N SER A 111 -5.96 19.26 -4.88
CA SER A 111 -5.91 20.70 -4.59
C SER A 111 -5.88 21.58 -5.85
N ASP A 112 -5.37 21.06 -6.97
CA ASP A 112 -5.43 21.75 -8.26
C ASP A 112 -6.85 21.80 -8.86
N VAL A 113 -7.75 20.91 -8.44
CA VAL A 113 -9.10 20.74 -9.02
C VAL A 113 -10.19 21.20 -8.05
N ILE A 114 -9.93 21.18 -6.74
CA ILE A 114 -10.86 21.54 -5.68
C ILE A 114 -10.19 22.59 -4.79
N GLU A 115 -10.84 23.75 -4.67
CA GLU A 115 -10.42 24.82 -3.79
C GLU A 115 -10.40 24.35 -2.34
N ASN A 116 -9.27 24.55 -1.65
CA ASN A 116 -9.04 24.05 -0.30
C ASN A 116 -9.36 22.55 -0.15
N GLY A 117 -9.04 21.76 -1.18
CA GLY A 117 -9.25 20.32 -1.20
C GLY A 117 -8.41 19.62 -0.14
N VAL A 118 -9.05 18.80 0.69
CA VAL A 118 -8.43 17.99 1.75
C VAL A 118 -8.63 16.52 1.43
N CYS A 119 -7.55 15.74 1.49
CA CYS A 119 -7.59 14.28 1.35
C CYS A 119 -7.35 13.63 2.71
N THR A 120 -8.32 12.86 3.19
CA THR A 120 -8.25 12.14 4.46
C THR A 120 -8.15 10.65 4.21
N MET A 121 -7.07 10.04 4.67
CA MET A 121 -6.86 8.60 4.61
C MET A 121 -7.84 7.86 5.54
N PHE A 122 -8.44 6.77 5.06
CA PHE A 122 -9.27 5.88 5.88
C PHE A 122 -9.06 4.41 5.50
N GLY A 123 -9.88 3.53 6.07
CA GLY A 123 -9.85 2.10 5.75
C GLY A 123 -8.63 1.38 6.29
N SER A 124 -8.28 0.26 5.66
CA SER A 124 -7.27 -0.65 6.19
C SER A 124 -5.87 -0.03 6.28
N TYR A 125 -5.53 0.90 5.37
CA TYR A 125 -4.22 1.56 5.36
C TYR A 125 -3.94 2.39 6.62
N SER A 126 -5.00 2.89 7.27
CA SER A 126 -4.92 3.67 8.51
C SER A 126 -4.83 2.81 9.78
N SER A 127 -4.99 1.49 9.65
CA SER A 127 -4.95 0.54 10.77
C SER A 127 -3.53 0.24 11.23
N LEU A 128 -3.36 0.04 12.55
CA LEU A 128 -2.10 -0.43 13.14
C LEU A 128 -1.77 -1.88 12.76
N VAL A 129 -2.77 -2.66 12.37
CA VAL A 129 -2.64 -4.08 11.96
C VAL A 129 -2.85 -4.27 10.46
N ARG A 130 -2.51 -3.24 9.67
CA ARG A 130 -2.70 -3.26 8.22
C ARG A 130 -1.79 -4.29 7.56
N ARG A 131 -2.31 -4.98 6.53
CA ARG A 131 -1.52 -5.94 5.77
C ARG A 131 -0.71 -5.19 4.71
N ASN A 132 0.53 -4.88 5.06
CA ASN A 132 1.42 -4.11 4.20
C ASN A 132 1.66 -4.84 2.88
N GLY A 133 1.70 -4.07 1.78
CA GLY A 133 1.78 -4.61 0.43
C GLY A 133 0.49 -5.12 -0.21
N TYR A 134 -0.55 -5.40 0.58
CA TYR A 134 -1.83 -5.95 0.09
C TYR A 134 -3.04 -5.09 0.45
N SER A 135 -2.85 -4.06 1.26
CA SER A 135 -3.88 -3.07 1.58
C SER A 135 -3.90 -1.95 0.54
N ASP A 136 -5.09 -1.69 0.00
CA ASP A 136 -5.41 -0.50 -0.78
C ASP A 136 -5.37 0.76 0.13
N ILE A 137 -5.12 1.91 -0.49
CA ILE A 137 -5.04 3.23 0.14
C ILE A 137 -6.36 3.96 -0.15
N ASP A 138 -7.26 4.03 0.83
CA ASP A 138 -8.55 4.71 0.69
C ASP A 138 -8.49 6.17 1.14
N MET A 139 -8.94 7.10 0.30
CA MET A 139 -8.91 8.55 0.55
C MET A 139 -10.29 9.18 0.39
N ALA A 140 -10.78 9.88 1.42
CA ALA A 140 -11.95 10.75 1.31
C ALA A 140 -11.51 12.16 0.93
N VAL A 141 -12.20 12.77 -0.03
CA VAL A 141 -11.95 14.14 -0.50
C VAL A 141 -13.03 15.07 0.03
N SER A 142 -12.62 16.19 0.63
CA SER A 142 -13.48 17.28 1.10
C SER A 142 -12.93 18.64 0.66
N SER A 143 -13.72 19.70 0.85
CA SER A 143 -13.29 21.09 0.66
C SER A 143 -13.53 21.86 1.95
N GLU A 144 -12.60 22.71 2.36
CA GLU A 144 -12.70 23.54 3.57
C GLU A 144 -12.75 25.04 3.21
N SER A 145 -13.94 25.64 3.13
CA SER A 145 -14.18 27.11 3.14
C SER A 145 -15.57 27.45 2.59
N GLU A 146 -16.46 28.06 3.37
CA GLU A 146 -17.81 28.45 2.90
C GLU A 146 -17.85 29.84 2.23
N ASN A 147 -16.70 30.45 1.93
CA ASN A 147 -16.63 31.87 1.59
C ASN A 147 -17.29 32.24 0.25
N THR A 148 -17.57 31.27 -0.62
CA THR A 148 -18.15 31.50 -1.95
C THR A 148 -19.55 30.88 -2.07
N LEU A 149 -20.56 31.73 -2.21
CA LEU A 149 -21.97 31.30 -2.38
C LEU A 149 -22.37 31.09 -3.86
N SER A 150 -21.52 31.49 -4.80
CA SER A 150 -21.80 31.38 -6.23
C SER A 150 -21.41 30.00 -6.74
N VAL A 151 -22.38 29.29 -7.32
CA VAL A 151 -22.22 27.97 -7.93
C VAL A 151 -22.30 28.13 -9.45
N ARG A 152 -21.24 27.76 -10.19
CA ARG A 152 -21.29 27.74 -11.66
C ARG A 152 -22.37 26.75 -12.14
N PRO A 153 -22.89 26.87 -13.37
CA PRO A 153 -23.75 25.82 -13.91
C PRO A 153 -22.95 24.51 -14.06
N LEU A 154 -23.47 23.39 -13.53
CA LEU A 154 -22.84 22.07 -13.68
C LEU A 154 -22.50 21.73 -15.14
N GLN A 155 -23.38 22.10 -16.07
CA GLN A 155 -23.17 21.86 -17.51
C GLN A 155 -21.87 22.47 -18.03
N MET A 156 -21.45 23.62 -17.50
CA MET A 156 -20.20 24.26 -17.88
C MET A 156 -18.98 23.40 -17.52
N ILE A 157 -19.04 22.68 -16.40
CA ILE A 157 -17.98 21.78 -15.95
C ILE A 157 -18.02 20.47 -16.74
N ILE A 158 -19.22 19.95 -17.03
CA ILE A 158 -19.38 18.73 -17.85
C ILE A 158 -18.85 18.96 -19.27
N ASP A 159 -19.17 20.11 -19.87
CA ASP A 159 -18.75 20.44 -21.24
C ASP A 159 -17.25 20.74 -21.33
N ASN A 160 -16.63 21.25 -20.25
CA ASN A 160 -15.20 21.55 -20.20
C ASN A 160 -14.60 21.27 -18.81
N PRO A 161 -14.33 19.99 -18.44
CA PRO A 161 -13.83 19.65 -17.12
C PRO A 161 -12.49 20.32 -16.77
N LYS A 162 -11.64 20.52 -17.78
CA LYS A 162 -10.30 21.12 -17.60
C LYS A 162 -10.34 22.57 -17.13
N CYS A 163 -11.49 23.25 -17.22
CA CYS A 163 -11.64 24.59 -16.63
C CYS A 163 -11.37 24.61 -15.11
N LEU A 164 -11.48 23.44 -14.44
CA LEU A 164 -11.18 23.30 -13.03
C LEU A 164 -9.69 23.45 -12.69
N LEU A 165 -8.79 23.28 -13.66
CA LEU A 165 -7.35 23.51 -13.45
C LEU A 165 -6.99 25.00 -13.40
N GLU A 166 -7.83 25.85 -13.98
CA GLU A 166 -7.67 27.31 -13.93
C GLU A 166 -8.53 27.92 -12.83
N ASN A 167 -9.73 27.37 -12.63
CA ASN A 167 -10.70 27.82 -11.65
C ASN A 167 -11.22 26.59 -10.87
N PRO A 168 -10.50 26.18 -9.81
CA PRO A 168 -10.85 25.02 -9.00
C PRO A 168 -12.30 25.05 -8.51
N MET A 169 -12.86 23.87 -8.29
CA MET A 169 -14.21 23.71 -7.76
C MET A 169 -14.29 24.30 -6.37
N THR A 170 -15.20 25.24 -6.16
CA THR A 170 -15.39 25.84 -4.84
C THR A 170 -16.09 24.88 -3.89
N TYR A 171 -16.10 25.18 -2.59
CA TYR A 171 -16.87 24.42 -1.60
C TYR A 171 -18.35 24.28 -1.99
N ALA A 172 -19.00 25.39 -2.35
CA ALA A 172 -20.42 25.38 -2.69
C ALA A 172 -20.70 24.50 -3.92
N GLU A 173 -19.81 24.51 -4.91
CA GLU A 173 -19.89 23.66 -6.09
C GLU A 173 -19.66 22.18 -5.74
N PHE A 174 -18.64 21.91 -4.95
CA PHE A 174 -18.30 20.57 -4.51
C PHE A 174 -19.46 19.91 -3.77
N TYR A 175 -20.18 20.63 -2.91
CA TYR A 175 -21.31 20.06 -2.17
C TYR A 175 -22.68 20.15 -2.87
N SER A 176 -22.82 20.94 -3.93
CA SER A 176 -24.09 21.08 -4.67
C SER A 176 -24.23 20.12 -5.86
N TYR A 177 -23.13 19.68 -6.48
CA TYR A 177 -23.21 18.78 -7.63
C TYR A 177 -23.33 17.29 -7.24
N PRO A 178 -23.93 16.47 -8.13
CA PRO A 178 -23.93 15.01 -7.97
C PRO A 178 -22.51 14.47 -7.86
N GLN A 179 -22.29 13.51 -6.95
CA GLN A 179 -20.97 12.92 -6.70
C GLN A 179 -20.38 12.28 -7.97
N GLU A 180 -21.21 11.63 -8.79
CA GLU A 180 -20.78 10.99 -10.04
C GLU A 180 -20.13 12.00 -11.01
N GLU A 181 -20.72 13.19 -11.15
CA GLU A 181 -20.20 14.20 -12.06
C GLU A 181 -18.91 14.84 -11.54
N ILE A 182 -18.78 14.98 -10.22
CA ILE A 182 -17.53 15.44 -9.60
C ILE A 182 -16.42 14.41 -9.83
N ILE A 183 -16.69 13.13 -9.61
CA ILE A 183 -15.71 12.06 -9.83
C ILE A 183 -15.28 11.98 -11.30
N LYS A 184 -16.22 12.11 -12.25
CA LYS A 184 -15.90 12.19 -13.69
C LYS A 184 -15.04 13.42 -14.01
N ALA A 185 -15.38 14.59 -13.46
CA ALA A 185 -14.64 15.82 -13.69
C ALA A 185 -13.21 15.75 -13.13
N ILE A 186 -13.04 15.24 -11.90
CA ILE A 186 -11.72 14.99 -11.29
C ILE A 186 -10.91 14.05 -12.17
N PHE A 187 -11.49 12.90 -12.55
CA PHE A 187 -10.81 11.94 -13.43
C PHE A 187 -10.34 12.61 -14.73
N GLN A 188 -11.20 13.38 -15.40
CA GLN A 188 -10.86 14.04 -16.66
C GLN A 188 -9.78 15.12 -16.51
N CYS A 189 -9.72 15.79 -15.36
CA CYS A 189 -8.66 16.75 -15.05
C CYS A 189 -7.30 16.09 -14.82
N LEU A 190 -7.30 14.92 -14.19
CA LEU A 190 -6.08 14.23 -13.78
C LEU A 190 -5.51 13.32 -14.88
N VAL A 191 -6.36 12.65 -15.66
CA VAL A 191 -5.93 11.65 -16.67
C VAL A 191 -5.03 12.24 -17.75
N ASP A 192 -5.12 13.54 -18.01
CA ASP A 192 -4.31 14.22 -19.01
C ASP A 192 -3.04 14.87 -18.44
N LYS A 193 -2.87 14.89 -17.11
CA LYS A 193 -1.63 15.39 -16.48
C LYS A 193 -0.51 14.37 -16.71
N GLU A 194 0.61 14.82 -17.26
CA GLU A 194 1.79 13.99 -17.53
C GLU A 194 2.25 13.24 -16.27
N GLU A 195 2.39 13.95 -15.14
CA GLU A 195 2.76 13.37 -13.85
C GLU A 195 1.84 12.22 -13.41
N PHE A 196 0.53 12.30 -13.69
CA PHE A 196 -0.42 11.24 -13.36
C PHE A 196 -0.33 10.06 -14.33
N ARG A 197 -0.18 10.32 -15.64
CA ARG A 197 -0.05 9.26 -16.66
C ARG A 197 1.20 8.40 -16.49
N GLU A 198 2.30 9.01 -16.05
CA GLU A 198 3.55 8.28 -15.81
C GLU A 198 3.48 7.36 -14.59
N LYS A 199 2.68 7.74 -13.58
CA LYS A 199 2.66 7.08 -12.28
C LYS A 199 1.44 6.18 -12.04
N PHE A 200 0.33 6.43 -12.73
CA PHE A 200 -0.93 5.75 -12.43
C PHE A 200 -1.66 5.26 -13.68
N GLU A 201 -2.13 4.02 -13.61
CA GLU A 201 -3.26 3.55 -14.41
C GLU A 201 -4.55 3.99 -13.73
N MET A 202 -5.32 4.88 -14.37
CA MET A 202 -6.51 5.48 -13.78
C MET A 202 -7.80 4.93 -14.40
N ARG A 203 -8.84 4.77 -13.57
CA ARG A 203 -10.21 4.49 -14.02
C ARG A 203 -11.23 5.03 -13.03
N THR A 204 -12.47 5.19 -13.48
CA THR A 204 -13.62 5.50 -12.62
C THR A 204 -14.46 4.25 -12.36
N LEU A 205 -15.06 4.17 -11.17
CA LEU A 205 -16.10 3.19 -10.85
C LEU A 205 -17.33 3.93 -10.32
N LEU A 206 -18.39 3.94 -11.11
CA LEU A 206 -19.66 4.61 -10.79
C LEU A 206 -20.61 3.63 -10.09
N VAL A 207 -20.22 3.23 -8.88
CA VAL A 207 -21.04 2.38 -7.99
C VAL A 207 -21.77 3.26 -6.97
N ARG A 208 -22.43 2.67 -5.96
CA ARG A 208 -23.18 3.41 -4.92
C ARG A 208 -22.40 4.59 -4.31
N THR A 209 -21.09 4.43 -4.16
CA THR A 209 -20.15 5.50 -3.85
C THR A 209 -19.19 5.62 -5.02
N PRO A 210 -19.35 6.64 -5.89
CA PRO A 210 -18.48 6.83 -7.04
C PRO A 210 -17.03 7.08 -6.62
N ILE A 211 -16.08 6.46 -7.33
CA ILE A 211 -14.64 6.58 -7.02
C ILE A 211 -13.75 6.73 -8.25
N VAL A 212 -12.60 7.35 -8.03
CA VAL A 212 -11.44 7.26 -8.92
C VAL A 212 -10.48 6.23 -8.35
N VAL A 213 -10.12 5.22 -9.14
CA VAL A 213 -9.10 4.22 -8.80
C VAL A 213 -7.82 4.58 -9.55
N LEU A 214 -6.75 4.75 -8.80
CA LEU A 214 -5.39 4.96 -9.30
C LEU A 214 -4.55 3.74 -8.92
N LYS A 215 -4.02 3.04 -9.91
CA LYS A 215 -3.14 1.90 -9.70
C LYS A 215 -1.71 2.30 -10.04
N SER A 216 -0.77 2.12 -9.10
CA SER A 216 0.63 2.50 -9.32
C SER A 216 1.24 1.71 -10.47
N THR A 217 1.98 2.38 -11.35
CA THR A 217 2.77 1.75 -12.42
C THR A 217 4.06 1.11 -11.88
N LYS A 218 4.53 1.57 -10.70
CA LYS A 218 5.71 1.02 -10.03
C LYS A 218 5.39 -0.18 -9.15
N ILE A 219 4.21 -0.19 -8.52
CA ILE A 219 3.75 -1.26 -7.63
C ILE A 219 2.32 -1.65 -8.05
N PRO A 220 2.15 -2.57 -9.02
CA PRO A 220 0.83 -2.88 -9.60
C PRO A 220 -0.22 -3.35 -8.59
N GLU A 221 0.19 -3.91 -7.47
CA GLU A 221 -0.67 -4.35 -6.37
C GLU A 221 -1.16 -3.18 -5.50
N MET A 222 -0.48 -2.03 -5.53
CA MET A 222 -0.87 -0.84 -4.80
C MET A 222 -1.93 -0.05 -5.57
N LYS A 223 -3.11 0.08 -4.95
CA LYS A 223 -4.21 0.91 -5.46
C LYS A 223 -4.53 2.00 -4.46
N VAL A 224 -4.76 3.19 -4.99
CA VAL A 224 -5.32 4.32 -4.27
C VAL A 224 -6.72 4.57 -4.79
N SER A 225 -7.69 4.61 -3.88
CA SER A 225 -9.08 4.90 -4.21
C SER A 225 -9.48 6.23 -3.57
N ALA A 226 -9.93 7.19 -4.39
CA ALA A 226 -10.44 8.46 -3.90
C ALA A 226 -11.97 8.48 -3.94
N PHE A 227 -12.58 8.88 -2.82
CA PHE A 227 -14.01 8.92 -2.56
C PHE A 227 -14.46 10.36 -2.28
N LYS A 228 -15.74 10.65 -2.50
CA LYS A 228 -16.42 11.85 -2.02
C LYS A 228 -17.56 11.48 -1.08
#